data_AF-A0A085WT06-F1
#
_entry.id   AF-A0A085WT06-F1
#
_cell.length_a   1.000
_cell.length_b   1.000
_cell.length_c   1.000
_cell.angle_alpha   90.00
_cell.angle_beta   90.00
_cell.angle_gamma   90.00
#
_symmetry.space_group_name_H-M   'P 1'
#
loop_
_entity.id
_entity.type
_entity.pdbx_description
1 polymer ?
#
loop_
_entity_poly.entity_id
_entity_poly.type
_entity_poly.pdbx_seq_one_letter_code
_entity_poly.pdbx_strand_id
1 'polypeptide(L)'
;MTERAKRAAGVARVFTQQPERLAAAWRRVRCMGGSQAHPPQSLLDGLVEPFIREVGMNLAGANSSAWTRTRAVLRLSPERGARALYEEFALLRRCMVDAVEVLGGGDSERAVVNRSVDEAVDSAVALLHRLRDVAAEGPRVPFGGLVVEWYERSSEVRAQPGAEPARAALH
;
A
#
# COMPACT_ATOMS: atom_id res chain seq x y z
N MET A 1 -27.72 15.66 -16.59
CA MET A 1 -26.49 15.10 -16.00
C MET A 1 -25.49 14.89 -17.13
N THR A 2 -24.34 15.56 -17.12
CA THR A 2 -23.36 15.49 -18.21
C THR A 2 -22.68 14.11 -18.25
N GLU A 3 -22.28 13.63 -19.42
CA GLU A 3 -21.56 12.34 -19.59
C GLU A 3 -20.33 12.26 -18.67
N ARG A 4 -19.62 13.38 -18.48
CA ARG A 4 -18.49 13.49 -17.55
C ARG A 4 -18.88 13.18 -16.10
N ALA A 5 -20.02 13.70 -15.63
CA ALA A 5 -20.50 13.43 -14.27
C ALA A 5 -20.89 11.96 -14.05
N LYS A 6 -21.43 11.30 -15.08
CA LYS A 6 -21.73 9.85 -15.02
C LYS A 6 -20.44 9.03 -14.91
N ARG A 7 -19.41 9.37 -15.68
CA ARG A 7 -18.10 8.69 -15.62
C ARG A 7 -17.43 8.89 -14.27
N ALA A 8 -17.37 10.12 -13.77
CA ALA A 8 -16.82 10.42 -12.44
C ALA A 8 -17.54 9.63 -11.33
N ALA A 9 -18.87 9.58 -11.37
CA ALA A 9 -19.65 8.76 -10.44
C ALA A 9 -19.37 7.24 -10.59
N GLY A 10 -19.12 6.79 -11.82
CA GLY A 10 -18.70 5.40 -12.10
C GLY A 10 -17.35 5.06 -11.48
N VAL A 11 -16.35 5.94 -11.64
CA VAL A 11 -15.02 5.77 -11.03
C VAL A 11 -15.14 5.70 -9.51
N ALA A 12 -15.82 6.68 -8.90
CA ALA A 12 -16.03 6.72 -7.45
C ALA A 12 -16.71 5.45 -6.92
N ARG A 13 -17.72 4.96 -7.67
CA ARG A 13 -18.43 3.72 -7.32
C ARG A 13 -17.50 2.51 -7.34
N VAL A 14 -16.67 2.34 -8.37
CA VAL A 14 -15.77 1.19 -8.45
C VAL A 14 -14.73 1.21 -7.32
N PHE A 15 -14.14 2.37 -7.03
CA PHE A 15 -13.18 2.49 -5.92
C PHE A 15 -13.82 2.18 -4.56
N THR A 16 -15.08 2.59 -4.36
CA THR A 16 -15.78 2.40 -3.09
C THR A 16 -16.32 0.98 -2.94
N GLN A 17 -16.85 0.38 -4.00
CA GLN A 17 -17.56 -0.91 -3.95
C GLN A 17 -16.68 -2.10 -4.28
N GLN A 18 -15.61 -1.91 -5.06
CA GLN A 18 -14.72 -2.98 -5.51
C GLN A 18 -13.22 -2.67 -5.26
N PRO A 19 -12.82 -2.13 -4.10
CA PRO A 19 -11.43 -1.80 -3.82
C PRO A 19 -10.52 -3.04 -3.85
N GLU A 20 -11.05 -4.23 -3.55
CA GLU A 20 -10.32 -5.50 -3.56
C GLU A 20 -9.79 -5.86 -4.95
N ARG A 21 -10.50 -5.45 -6.03
CA ARG A 21 -10.06 -5.67 -7.41
C ARG A 21 -8.83 -4.84 -7.75
N LEU A 22 -8.81 -3.59 -7.32
CA LEU A 22 -7.66 -2.69 -7.49
C LEU A 22 -6.49 -3.15 -6.61
N ALA A 23 -6.75 -3.54 -5.36
CA ALA A 23 -5.74 -4.11 -4.47
C ALA A 23 -5.12 -5.39 -5.05
N ALA A 24 -5.93 -6.27 -5.65
CA ALA A 24 -5.45 -7.46 -6.33
C ALA A 24 -4.65 -7.14 -7.60
N ALA A 25 -5.00 -6.09 -8.34
CA ALA A 25 -4.19 -5.63 -9.48
C ALA A 25 -2.82 -5.13 -9.01
N TRP A 26 -2.78 -4.29 -7.97
CA TRP A 26 -1.54 -3.80 -7.38
C TRP A 26 -0.64 -4.93 -6.86
N ARG A 27 -1.22 -5.92 -6.14
CA ARG A 27 -0.48 -7.12 -5.69
C ARG A 27 0.13 -7.89 -6.85
N ARG A 28 -0.59 -8.05 -7.96
CA ARG A 28 -0.05 -8.72 -9.16
C ARG A 28 1.11 -7.97 -9.77
N VAL A 29 1.03 -6.64 -9.89
CA VAL A 29 2.12 -5.84 -10.45
C VAL A 29 3.38 -5.93 -9.58
N ARG A 30 3.25 -5.96 -8.24
CA ARG A 30 4.40 -6.22 -7.34
C ARG A 30 5.08 -7.55 -7.65
N CYS A 31 4.29 -8.62 -7.79
CA CYS A 31 4.84 -9.97 -7.98
C CYS A 31 5.52 -10.15 -9.35
N MET A 32 5.11 -9.41 -10.38
CA MET A 32 5.73 -9.50 -11.71
C MET A 32 7.13 -8.86 -11.79
N GLY A 33 7.50 -8.00 -10.83
CA GLY A 33 8.78 -7.29 -10.84
C GLY A 33 9.96 -8.04 -10.18
N GLY A 34 9.72 -9.21 -9.57
CA GLY A 34 10.73 -9.92 -8.79
C GLY A 34 11.16 -11.26 -9.38
N SER A 35 12.47 -11.51 -9.42
CA SER A 35 13.06 -12.84 -9.71
C SER A 35 12.92 -13.83 -8.53
N GLN A 36 12.37 -13.37 -7.40
CA GLN A 36 12.22 -14.19 -6.19
C GLN A 36 10.92 -14.98 -6.22
N ALA A 37 11.00 -16.28 -5.90
CA ALA A 37 9.83 -17.17 -5.79
C ALA A 37 8.80 -16.69 -4.75
N HIS A 38 9.22 -15.91 -3.76
CA HIS A 38 8.36 -15.26 -2.77
C HIS A 38 8.82 -13.81 -2.54
N PRO A 39 8.13 -12.79 -3.07
CA PRO A 39 8.48 -11.40 -2.76
C PRO A 39 8.29 -11.12 -1.26
N PRO A 40 9.11 -10.24 -0.66
CA PRO A 40 8.94 -9.85 0.73
C PRO A 40 7.54 -9.28 0.95
N GLN A 41 7.01 -9.47 2.16
CA GLN A 41 5.70 -8.96 2.55
C GLN A 41 5.63 -7.43 2.33
N SER A 42 4.48 -6.93 1.84
CA SER A 42 4.32 -5.50 1.63
C SER A 42 4.08 -4.78 2.94
N LEU A 43 4.68 -3.59 3.08
CA LEU A 43 4.35 -2.68 4.17
C LEU A 43 2.89 -2.21 4.07
N LEU A 44 2.36 -2.08 2.85
CA LEU A 44 1.00 -1.61 2.59
C LEU A 44 -0.08 -2.72 2.52
N ASP A 45 0.24 -4.01 2.66
CA ASP A 45 -0.73 -5.11 2.41
C ASP A 45 -2.04 -4.98 3.20
N GLY A 46 -1.97 -4.58 4.46
CA GLY A 46 -3.15 -4.37 5.31
C GLY A 46 -3.87 -3.05 5.09
N LEU A 47 -3.28 -2.15 4.29
CA LEU A 47 -3.68 -0.75 4.11
C LEU A 47 -4.34 -0.50 2.76
N VAL A 48 -3.85 -1.15 1.69
CA VAL A 48 -4.19 -0.82 0.30
C VAL A 48 -5.70 -0.83 0.06
N GLU A 49 -6.40 -1.89 0.44
CA GLU A 49 -7.84 -1.99 0.16
C GLU A 49 -8.66 -0.94 0.95
N PRO A 50 -8.52 -0.79 2.29
CA PRO A 50 -9.19 0.28 3.02
C PRO A 50 -8.89 1.67 2.47
N PHE A 51 -7.62 1.94 2.10
CA PHE A 51 -7.23 3.25 1.58
C PHE A 51 -7.87 3.54 0.21
N ILE A 52 -7.88 2.57 -0.72
CA ILE A 52 -8.56 2.71 -2.01
C ILE A 52 -10.05 3.03 -1.82
N ARG A 53 -10.71 2.35 -0.88
CA ARG A 53 -12.11 2.59 -0.54
C ARG A 53 -12.34 4.03 -0.12
N GLU A 54 -11.49 4.56 0.76
CA GLU A 54 -11.59 5.94 1.24
C GLU A 54 -11.26 6.97 0.15
N VAL A 55 -10.34 6.67 -0.77
CA VAL A 55 -10.14 7.50 -1.96
C VAL A 55 -11.39 7.50 -2.86
N GLY A 56 -12.11 6.37 -2.95
CA GLY A 56 -13.42 6.30 -3.59
C GLY A 56 -14.44 7.28 -3.01
N MET A 57 -14.46 7.45 -1.69
CA MET A 57 -15.31 8.44 -1.03
C MET A 57 -14.90 9.89 -1.38
N ASN A 58 -13.61 10.17 -1.49
CA ASN A 58 -13.14 11.49 -1.94
C ASN A 58 -13.52 11.77 -3.40
N LEU A 59 -13.44 10.75 -4.27
CA LEU A 59 -13.92 10.84 -5.65
C LEU A 59 -15.44 11.07 -5.72
N ALA A 60 -16.19 10.60 -4.72
CA ALA A 60 -17.62 10.88 -4.56
C ALA A 60 -17.93 12.26 -3.96
N GLY A 61 -16.91 13.06 -3.63
CA GLY A 61 -17.05 14.42 -3.08
C GLY A 61 -16.99 14.52 -1.56
N ALA A 62 -16.46 13.50 -0.86
CA ALA A 62 -16.19 13.64 0.57
C ALA A 62 -15.10 14.70 0.82
N ASN A 63 -15.35 15.58 1.80
CA ASN A 63 -14.49 16.73 2.09
C ASN A 63 -13.34 16.46 3.07
N SER A 64 -13.24 15.24 3.62
CA SER A 64 -12.17 14.88 4.56
C SER A 64 -11.05 14.09 3.88
N SER A 65 -9.89 14.05 4.53
CA SER A 65 -8.75 13.23 4.08
C SER A 65 -9.13 11.74 4.02
N ALA A 66 -8.77 11.07 2.91
CA ALA A 66 -8.88 9.62 2.82
C ALA A 66 -7.94 8.93 3.82
N TRP A 67 -6.76 9.49 4.03
CA TRP A 67 -5.76 8.98 4.96
C TRP A 67 -6.26 8.95 6.41
N THR A 68 -6.91 10.03 6.86
CA THR A 68 -7.49 10.11 8.22
C THR A 68 -8.67 9.18 8.42
N ARG A 69 -9.43 8.86 7.36
CA ARG A 69 -10.55 7.91 7.46
C ARG A 69 -10.11 6.45 7.37
N THR A 70 -8.92 6.19 6.85
CA THR A 70 -8.45 4.83 6.61
C THR A 70 -8.20 4.09 7.94
N ARG A 71 -9.11 3.16 8.27
CA ARG A 71 -9.01 2.29 9.45
C ARG A 71 -8.31 0.98 9.07
N ALA A 72 -6.99 0.99 9.14
CA ALA A 72 -6.16 -0.13 8.73
C ALA A 72 -4.88 -0.24 9.57
N VAL A 73 -4.04 -1.23 9.26
CA VAL A 73 -2.70 -1.35 9.85
C VAL A 73 -1.66 -0.87 8.85
N LEU A 74 -0.96 0.22 9.20
CA LEU A 74 0.23 0.69 8.49
C LEU A 74 1.46 0.05 9.13
N ARG A 75 2.19 -0.75 8.37
CA ARG A 75 3.47 -1.33 8.81
C ARG A 75 4.61 -0.42 8.38
N LEU A 76 5.52 -0.12 9.28
CA LEU A 76 6.71 0.68 9.01
C LEU A 76 7.95 -0.11 9.44
N SER A 77 8.93 -0.24 8.56
CA SER A 77 10.21 -0.89 8.87
C SER A 77 11.32 0.17 8.83
N PRO A 78 11.95 0.49 9.98
CA PRO A 78 13.12 1.35 10.02
C PRO A 78 14.26 0.84 9.14
N GLU A 79 14.41 -0.48 9.02
CA GLU A 79 15.44 -1.15 8.24
C GLU A 79 15.24 -0.93 6.73
N ARG A 80 14.00 -1.08 6.24
CA ARG A 80 13.66 -0.82 4.83
C ARG A 80 13.65 0.68 4.50
N GLY A 81 13.36 1.51 5.51
CA GLY A 81 13.42 2.96 5.41
C GLY A 81 12.36 3.59 4.50
N ALA A 82 12.45 4.90 4.33
CA ALA A 82 11.47 5.69 3.57
C ALA A 82 11.44 5.31 2.08
N ARG A 83 12.58 4.89 1.51
CA ARG A 83 12.67 4.49 0.11
C ARG A 83 11.68 3.37 -0.25
N ALA A 84 11.56 2.35 0.61
CA ALA A 84 10.62 1.26 0.38
C ALA A 84 9.16 1.76 0.39
N LEU A 85 8.81 2.71 1.27
CA LEU A 85 7.48 3.33 1.27
C LEU A 85 7.22 4.07 -0.04
N TYR A 86 8.16 4.89 -0.51
CA TYR A 86 8.03 5.60 -1.78
C TYR A 86 7.79 4.65 -2.94
N GLU A 87 8.54 3.54 -3.01
CA GLU A 87 8.37 2.53 -4.07
C GLU A 87 6.99 1.85 -4.01
N GLU A 88 6.54 1.44 -2.82
CA GLU A 88 5.22 0.79 -2.67
C GLU A 88 4.05 1.72 -3.00
N PHE A 89 4.13 2.99 -2.55
CA PHE A 89 3.10 3.99 -2.86
C PHE A 89 3.16 4.50 -4.30
N ALA A 90 4.34 4.59 -4.93
CA ALA A 90 4.46 4.93 -6.35
C ALA A 90 3.77 3.86 -7.21
N LEU A 91 3.94 2.59 -6.84
CA LEU A 91 3.25 1.51 -7.51
C LEU A 91 1.73 1.56 -7.29
N LEU A 92 1.29 1.83 -6.06
CA LEU A 92 -0.13 2.01 -5.75
C LEU A 92 -0.74 3.16 -6.56
N ARG A 93 -0.05 4.31 -6.63
CA ARG A 93 -0.45 5.47 -7.45
C ARG A 93 -0.68 5.07 -8.89
N ARG A 94 0.30 4.40 -9.50
CA ARG A 94 0.21 3.94 -10.89
C ARG A 94 -1.03 3.07 -11.09
N CYS A 95 -1.22 2.05 -10.25
CA CYS A 95 -2.38 1.15 -10.37
C CYS A 95 -3.72 1.89 -10.23
N MET A 96 -3.82 2.86 -9.32
CA MET A 96 -5.04 3.64 -9.13
C MET A 96 -5.30 4.61 -10.30
N VAL A 97 -4.26 5.27 -10.82
CA VAL A 97 -4.36 6.16 -11.98
C VAL A 97 -4.75 5.37 -13.24
N ASP A 98 -4.10 4.23 -13.49
CA ASP A 98 -4.43 3.33 -14.60
C ASP A 98 -5.91 2.89 -14.50
N ALA A 99 -6.39 2.59 -13.29
CA ALA A 99 -7.79 2.24 -13.06
C ALA A 99 -8.75 3.41 -13.36
N VAL A 100 -8.40 4.64 -13.00
CA VAL A 100 -9.19 5.85 -13.37
C VAL A 100 -9.29 5.96 -14.90
N GLU A 101 -8.20 5.75 -15.61
CA GLU A 101 -8.17 5.83 -17.09
C GLU A 101 -9.01 4.76 -17.75
N VAL A 102 -8.89 3.50 -17.32
CA VAL A 102 -9.69 2.37 -17.83
C VAL A 102 -11.19 2.59 -17.61
N LEU A 103 -11.56 3.24 -16.51
CA LEU A 103 -12.95 3.57 -16.19
C LEU A 103 -13.47 4.84 -16.89
N GLY A 104 -12.64 5.49 -17.70
CA GLY A 104 -12.99 6.70 -18.44
C GLY A 104 -13.03 7.98 -17.59
N GLY A 105 -12.35 7.99 -16.45
CA GLY A 105 -12.13 9.18 -15.63
C GLY A 105 -11.16 10.17 -16.28
N GLY A 106 -11.21 11.42 -15.85
CA GLY A 106 -10.41 12.51 -16.38
C GLY A 106 -9.42 13.08 -15.37
N ASP A 107 -8.90 14.28 -15.68
CA ASP A 107 -7.88 14.96 -14.87
C ASP A 107 -8.35 15.25 -13.44
N SER A 108 -9.63 15.53 -13.25
CA SER A 108 -10.20 15.78 -11.92
C SER A 108 -10.04 14.57 -11.01
N GLU A 109 -10.38 13.38 -11.50
CA GLU A 109 -10.31 12.14 -10.73
C GLU A 109 -8.85 11.71 -10.50
N ARG A 110 -8.00 11.84 -11.53
CA ARG A 110 -6.54 11.63 -11.40
C ARG A 110 -5.93 12.54 -10.34
N ALA A 111 -6.32 13.80 -10.31
CA ALA A 111 -5.82 14.76 -9.33
C ALA A 111 -6.25 14.41 -7.90
N VAL A 112 -7.46 13.88 -7.69
CA VAL A 112 -7.90 13.37 -6.38
C VAL A 112 -7.05 12.19 -5.92
N VAL A 113 -6.81 11.22 -6.82
CA VAL A 113 -5.95 10.06 -6.52
C VAL A 113 -4.53 10.52 -6.17
N ASN A 114 -3.92 11.35 -7.01
CA ASN A 114 -2.55 11.83 -6.78
C ASN A 114 -2.41 12.56 -5.44
N ARG A 115 -3.29 13.53 -5.15
CA ARG A 115 -3.26 14.25 -3.87
C ARG A 115 -3.43 13.32 -2.67
N SER A 116 -4.33 12.34 -2.77
CA SER A 116 -4.55 11.39 -1.68
C SER A 116 -3.31 10.52 -1.44
N VAL A 117 -2.62 10.10 -2.49
CA VAL A 117 -1.38 9.31 -2.37
C VAL A 117 -0.21 10.16 -1.88
N ASP A 118 -0.05 11.39 -2.36
CA ASP A 118 0.98 12.32 -1.88
C ASP A 118 0.83 12.53 -0.36
N GLU A 119 -0.38 12.83 0.10
CA GLU A 119 -0.69 13.00 1.52
C GLU A 119 -0.38 11.75 2.35
N ALA A 120 -0.74 10.57 1.84
CA ALA A 120 -0.48 9.29 2.49
C ALA A 120 1.03 9.00 2.62
N VAL A 121 1.79 9.25 1.55
CA VAL A 121 3.25 9.06 1.52
C VAL A 121 3.93 9.98 2.52
N ASP A 122 3.64 11.29 2.47
CA ASP A 122 4.25 12.28 3.34
C ASP A 122 3.97 11.95 4.82
N SER A 123 2.73 11.56 5.12
CA SER A 123 2.32 11.19 6.46
C SER A 123 2.98 9.89 6.95
N ALA A 124 3.08 8.86 6.09
CA ALA A 124 3.74 7.61 6.42
C ALA A 124 5.26 7.80 6.66
N VAL A 125 5.91 8.67 5.87
CA VAL A 125 7.32 9.00 6.02
C VAL A 125 7.56 9.79 7.31
N ALA A 126 6.71 10.77 7.63
CA ALA A 126 6.80 11.49 8.92
C ALA A 126 6.63 10.54 10.12
N LEU A 127 5.68 9.60 10.04
CA LEU A 127 5.52 8.57 11.06
C LEU A 127 6.75 7.68 11.20
N LEU A 128 7.38 7.28 10.08
CA LEU A 128 8.62 6.50 10.09
C LEU A 128 9.76 7.27 10.74
N HIS A 129 9.90 8.56 10.47
CA HIS A 129 10.89 9.40 11.13
C HIS A 129 10.65 9.46 12.64
N ARG A 130 9.39 9.58 13.08
CA ARG A 130 9.04 9.59 14.51
C ARG A 130 9.27 8.28 15.24
N LEU A 131 9.20 7.15 14.54
CA LEU A 131 9.60 5.85 15.11
C LEU A 131 11.10 5.82 15.44
N ARG A 132 11.94 6.51 14.65
CA ARG A 132 13.40 6.55 14.85
C ARG A 132 13.84 7.66 15.80
N ASP A 133 13.14 8.79 15.77
CA ASP A 133 13.41 9.96 16.57
C ASP A 133 12.10 10.58 17.07
N VAL A 134 11.84 10.44 18.37
CA VAL A 134 10.62 10.95 19.00
C VAL A 134 10.47 12.47 18.86
N ALA A 135 11.58 13.20 18.72
CA ALA A 135 11.60 14.64 18.54
C ALA A 135 11.31 15.10 17.09
N ALA A 136 11.26 14.18 16.13
CA ALA A 136 10.92 14.49 14.75
C ALA A 136 9.49 15.04 14.62
N GLU A 137 9.28 15.90 13.62
CA GLU A 137 7.98 16.52 13.35
C GLU A 137 6.92 15.46 12.98
N GLY A 138 5.70 15.61 13.50
CA GLY A 138 4.59 14.70 13.24
C GLY A 138 4.01 14.81 11.83
N PRO A 139 3.23 13.81 11.39
CA PRO A 139 2.51 13.91 10.13
C PRO A 139 1.52 15.07 10.19
N ARG A 140 1.46 15.86 9.12
CA ARG A 140 0.47 16.95 8.98
C ARG A 140 -0.96 16.42 8.98
N VAL A 141 -1.16 15.23 8.41
CA VAL A 141 -2.45 14.56 8.36
C VAL A 141 -2.36 13.27 9.17
N PRO A 142 -3.15 13.14 10.25
CA PRO A 142 -3.10 11.96 11.09
C PRO A 142 -3.63 10.74 10.32
N PHE A 143 -2.98 9.59 10.53
CA PHE A 143 -3.48 8.32 10.03
C PHE A 143 -4.66 7.84 10.89
N GLY A 144 -5.72 7.33 10.25
CA GLY A 144 -6.91 6.85 10.94
C GLY A 144 -6.76 5.49 11.63
N GLY A 145 -5.70 4.74 11.33
CA GLY A 145 -5.52 3.37 11.78
C GLY A 145 -4.44 3.18 12.84
N LEU A 146 -3.99 1.93 12.95
CA LEU A 146 -2.88 1.55 13.81
C LEU A 146 -1.58 1.58 13.02
N VAL A 147 -0.57 2.22 13.58
CA VAL A 147 0.80 2.20 13.05
C VAL A 147 1.58 1.18 13.85
N VAL A 148 2.21 0.23 13.17
CA VAL A 148 3.02 -0.80 13.80
C VAL A 148 4.42 -0.81 13.21
N GLU A 149 5.40 -0.97 14.07
CA GLU A 149 6.76 -1.27 13.64
C GLU A 149 6.82 -2.71 13.15
N TRP A 150 7.47 -2.92 11.99
CA TRP A 150 7.58 -4.20 11.34
C TRP A 150 9.04 -4.65 11.30
N TYR A 151 9.28 -5.81 11.90
CA TYR A 151 10.58 -6.48 11.88
C TYR A 151 10.51 -7.68 10.94
N GLU A 152 11.35 -7.69 9.90
CA GLU A 152 11.52 -8.89 9.09
C GLU A 152 12.31 -9.93 9.92
N ARG A 153 11.73 -11.12 10.15
CA ARG A 153 12.52 -12.23 10.72
C ARG A 153 13.53 -12.66 9.66
N SER A 154 14.83 -12.60 9.99
CA SER A 154 15.87 -13.23 9.19
C SER A 154 15.51 -14.69 8.95
N SER A 155 15.37 -15.08 7.69
CA SER A 155 15.03 -16.43 7.25
C SER A 155 16.14 -17.47 7.50
N GLU A 156 17.06 -17.24 8.45
CA GLU A 156 18.25 -18.07 8.65
C GLU A 156 17.99 -19.38 9.41
N VAL A 157 16.76 -19.66 9.85
CA VAL A 157 16.43 -20.93 10.52
C VAL A 157 15.43 -21.73 9.71
N ARG A 158 15.88 -22.21 8.55
CA ARG A 158 15.44 -23.50 8.04
C ARG A 158 16.66 -24.35 7.67
N ALA A 159 17.56 -24.51 8.63
CA ALA A 159 18.47 -25.66 8.62
C ALA A 159 17.60 -26.91 8.55
N GLN A 160 17.69 -27.63 7.43
CA GLN A 160 17.07 -28.94 7.27
C GLN A 160 17.61 -29.88 8.36
N PRO A 161 16.78 -30.47 9.23
CA PRO A 161 17.22 -31.61 10.03
C PRO A 161 17.10 -32.84 9.12
N GLY A 162 18.17 -33.15 8.38
CA GLY A 162 18.12 -34.23 7.40
C GLY A 162 19.43 -34.57 6.71
N ALA A 163 20.57 -34.37 7.38
CA ALA A 163 21.80 -35.05 6.98
C ALA A 163 22.03 -36.19 7.99
N GLU A 164 21.42 -37.35 7.72
CA GLU A 164 21.85 -38.58 8.39
C GLU A 164 23.33 -38.83 8.08
N PRO A 165 24.19 -39.09 9.08
CA PRO A 165 25.53 -39.56 8.80
C PRO A 165 25.42 -40.96 8.22
N ALA A 166 25.92 -41.13 6.99
CA ALA A 166 26.07 -42.43 6.34
C ALA A 166 26.79 -43.40 7.29
N ARG A 167 26.04 -44.39 7.79
CA ARG A 167 26.61 -45.54 8.51
C ARG A 167 27.60 -46.22 7.58
N ALA A 168 28.87 -46.24 7.98
CA ALA A 168 29.89 -47.09 7.41
C ALA A 168 29.41 -48.55 7.47
N ALA A 169 29.16 -49.15 6.30
CA ALA A 169 28.98 -50.58 6.18
C ALA A 169 30.36 -51.23 6.22
N LEU A 170 30.67 -51.88 7.34
CA LEU A 170 31.63 -52.98 7.41
C LEU A 170 30.88 -54.26 7.04
N HIS A 171 31.28 -54.92 5.95
CA HIS A 171 31.38 -56.37 5.81
C HIS A 171 32.13 -56.71 4.52
#